data_AF-A0A2E2XHC7-F1
#
_entry.id   AF-A0A2E2XHC7-F1
#
_cell.length_a   1.000
_cell.length_b   1.000
_cell.length_c   1.000
_cell.angle_alpha   90.00
_cell.angle_beta   90.00
_cell.angle_gamma   90.00
#
_symmetry.space_group_name_H-M   'P 1'
#
loop_
_entity.id
_entity.type
_entity.pdbx_description
1 polymer ?
#
loop_
_entity_poly.entity_id
_entity_poly.type
_entity_poly.pdbx_seq_one_letter_code
_entity_poly.pdbx_strand_id
1 'polypeptide(L)' 'MACEKPPSPNLPDPGTAVTAQMVKAKNDMKAYIKAADAYLACVESDTARYNSMVDEMQAAAEGFNSIVRKYKKRMSAS' A
#
# COMPACT_ATOMS: atom_id res chain seq x y z
N MET A 1 -4.66 -22.18 -12.26
CA MET A 1 -5.00 -21.29 -11.13
C MET A 1 -5.12 -19.89 -11.69
N ALA A 2 -6.19 -19.15 -11.39
CA ALA A 2 -6.28 -17.76 -11.79
C ALA A 2 -5.48 -16.91 -10.79
N CYS A 3 -4.43 -16.22 -11.24
CA CYS A 3 -3.69 -15.28 -10.40
C CYS A 3 -4.58 -14.07 -10.13
N GLU A 4 -5.04 -13.90 -8.88
CA GLU A 4 -5.90 -12.80 -8.48
C GLU A 4 -5.08 -11.61 -8.02
N LYS A 5 -5.25 -10.47 -8.70
CA LYS A 5 -4.52 -9.24 -8.40
C LYS A 5 -5.13 -8.59 -7.16
N PRO A 6 -4.34 -8.28 -6.11
CA PRO A 6 -4.88 -7.64 -4.92
C PRO A 6 -5.31 -6.20 -5.20
N PRO A 7 -6.39 -5.71 -4.56
CA PRO A 7 -6.74 -4.31 -4.62
C PRO A 7 -5.76 -3.45 -3.81
N SER A 8 -5.45 -2.26 -4.29
CA SER A 8 -4.66 -1.28 -3.54
C SER A 8 -5.32 -0.93 -2.20
N PRO A 9 -4.53 -0.75 -1.13
CA PRO A 9 -5.06 -0.43 0.19
C PRO A 9 -5.61 0.99 0.23
N ASN A 10 -6.71 1.19 0.96
CA ASN A 10 -7.26 2.52 1.18
C ASN A 10 -6.40 3.30 2.17
N LEU A 11 -5.86 4.43 1.74
CA LEU A 11 -5.02 5.27 2.58
C LEU A 11 -5.83 6.44 3.17
N PRO A 12 -5.73 6.71 4.49
CA PRO A 12 -6.52 7.75 5.13
C PRO A 12 -5.98 9.16 4.82
N ASP A 13 -6.85 10.17 4.91
CA ASP A 13 -6.42 11.57 4.81
C ASP A 13 -5.55 11.96 6.02
N PRO A 14 -4.26 12.34 5.82
CA PRO A 14 -3.38 12.70 6.92
C PRO A 14 -3.81 13.97 7.68
N GLY A 15 -4.67 14.81 7.10
CA GLY A 15 -5.20 16.02 7.73
C GLY A 15 -6.24 15.72 8.81
N THR A 16 -6.95 14.60 8.70
CA THR A 16 -8.04 14.20 9.61
C THR A 16 -7.82 12.83 10.28
N ALA A 17 -6.84 12.05 9.81
CA ALA A 17 -6.58 10.71 10.32
C ALA A 17 -6.32 10.68 11.83
N VAL A 18 -6.83 9.69 12.53
CA VAL A 18 -6.45 9.37 13.93
C VAL A 18 -5.43 8.24 13.97
N THR A 19 -4.74 8.06 15.11
CA THR A 19 -3.74 6.99 15.30
C THR A 19 -4.28 5.61 14.89
N ALA A 20 -5.53 5.30 15.24
CA ALA A 20 -6.16 4.03 14.88
C ALA A 20 -6.27 3.83 13.35
N GLN A 21 -6.61 4.88 12.59
CA GLN A 21 -6.67 4.81 11.12
C GLN A 21 -5.28 4.62 10.51
N MET A 22 -4.25 5.26 11.06
CA MET A 22 -2.86 5.07 10.62
C MET A 22 -2.34 3.66 10.90
N VAL A 23 -2.71 3.07 12.06
CA VAL A 23 -2.39 1.67 12.40
C VAL A 23 -3.12 0.71 11.46
N LYS A 24 -4.40 0.98 11.15
CA LYS A 24 -5.15 0.19 10.16
C LYS A 24 -4.47 0.25 8.79
N ALA A 25 -4.14 1.44 8.31
CA ALA A 25 -3.45 1.62 7.02
C ALA A 25 -2.13 0.85 6.94
N LYS A 26 -1.33 0.84 8.04
CA LYS A 26 -0.11 0.02 8.13
C LYS A 26 -0.41 -1.48 7.98
N ASN A 27 -1.46 -1.97 8.62
CA ASN A 27 -1.81 -3.39 8.57
C ASN A 27 -2.37 -3.77 7.19
N ASP A 28 -3.21 -2.92 6.60
CA ASP A 28 -3.72 -3.09 5.24
C ASP A 28 -2.58 -3.10 4.23
N MET A 29 -1.57 -2.23 4.39
CA MET A 29 -0.39 -2.23 3.54
C MET A 29 0.40 -3.54 3.63
N LYS A 30 0.56 -4.10 4.83
CA LYS A 30 1.22 -5.41 5.01
C LYS A 30 0.45 -6.53 4.32
N ALA A 31 -0.88 -6.53 4.43
CA ALA A 31 -1.73 -7.52 3.78
C ALA A 31 -1.64 -7.41 2.25
N TYR A 32 -1.66 -6.18 1.72
CA TYR A 32 -1.48 -5.90 0.30
C TYR A 32 -0.14 -6.39 -0.23
N ILE A 33 0.97 -6.07 0.44
CA ILE A 33 2.32 -6.52 0.03
C ILE A 33 2.37 -8.06 -0.05
N LYS A 34 1.86 -8.75 0.99
CA LYS A 34 1.83 -10.22 1.00
C LYS A 34 1.02 -10.80 -0.17
N ALA A 35 -0.14 -10.22 -0.46
CA ALA A 35 -0.98 -10.66 -1.57
C ALA A 35 -0.35 -10.32 -2.94
N ALA A 36 0.33 -9.18 -3.04
CA ALA A 36 1.04 -8.75 -4.24
C ALA A 36 2.24 -9.65 -4.53
N ASP A 37 3.02 -10.02 -3.52
CA ASP A 37 4.14 -10.97 -3.67
C ASP A 37 3.64 -12.33 -4.19
N ALA A 38 2.50 -12.81 -3.66
CA ALA A 38 1.88 -14.04 -4.14
C ALA A 38 1.39 -13.92 -5.60
N TYR A 39 0.85 -12.76 -5.97
CA TYR A 39 0.45 -12.48 -7.35
C TYR A 39 1.66 -12.43 -8.29
N LEU A 40 2.74 -11.71 -7.91
CA LEU A 40 3.98 -11.60 -8.67
C LEU A 40 4.58 -12.98 -8.95
N ALA A 41 4.64 -13.86 -7.95
CA ALA A 41 5.10 -15.24 -8.13
C ALA A 41 4.20 -16.05 -9.09
N CYS A 42 2.90 -15.78 -9.11
CA CYS A 42 1.96 -16.45 -10.01
C CYS A 42 2.05 -15.96 -11.46
N VAL A 43 2.43 -14.69 -11.68
CA VAL A 43 2.53 -14.05 -13.00
C VAL A 43 3.98 -13.82 -13.45
N GLU A 44 4.97 -14.48 -12.85
CA GLU A 44 6.40 -14.22 -13.07
C GLU A 44 6.83 -14.30 -14.55
N SER A 45 6.16 -15.14 -15.35
CA SER A 45 6.42 -15.28 -16.79
C SER A 45 5.71 -14.23 -17.65
N ASP A 46 4.80 -13.44 -17.09
CA ASP A 46 4.08 -12.35 -17.76
C ASP A 46 4.63 -11.00 -17.30
N THR A 47 5.67 -10.53 -18.01
CA THR A 47 6.39 -9.29 -17.70
C THR A 47 5.46 -8.07 -17.61
N ALA A 48 4.40 -8.01 -18.42
CA ALA A 48 3.49 -6.87 -18.42
C ALA A 48 2.67 -6.82 -17.13
N ARG A 49 2.09 -7.97 -16.72
CA ARG A 49 1.35 -8.07 -15.46
C ARG A 49 2.25 -7.93 -14.24
N TYR A 50 3.47 -8.46 -14.32
CA TYR A 50 4.47 -8.33 -13.26
C TYR A 50 4.83 -6.86 -13.05
N ASN A 51 5.25 -6.15 -14.10
CA ASN A 51 5.64 -4.74 -14.01
C ASN A 51 4.49 -3.85 -13.54
N SER A 52 3.26 -4.08 -14.04
CA SER A 52 2.08 -3.34 -13.58
C SER A 52 1.84 -3.49 -12.07
N MET A 53 2.05 -4.68 -11.51
CA MET A 53 1.91 -4.88 -10.06
C MET A 53 3.05 -4.21 -9.28
N VAL A 54 4.28 -4.28 -9.78
CA VAL A 54 5.43 -3.59 -9.17
C VAL A 54 5.20 -2.07 -9.11
N ASP A 55 4.72 -1.47 -10.19
CA ASP A 55 4.39 -0.04 -10.26
C ASP A 55 3.32 0.35 -9.22
N GLU A 56 2.28 -0.47 -9.07
CA GLU A 56 1.24 -0.26 -8.07
C GLU A 56 1.73 -0.45 -6.63
N MET A 57 2.64 -1.40 -6.39
CA MET A 57 3.30 -1.56 -5.09
C MET A 57 4.12 -0.32 -4.74
N GLN A 58 4.87 0.22 -5.70
CA GLN A 58 5.66 1.44 -5.50
C GLN A 58 4.74 2.64 -5.20
N ALA A 59 3.68 2.84 -6.00
CA ALA A 59 2.73 3.92 -5.79
C ALA A 59 2.05 3.85 -4.41
N ALA A 60 1.65 2.65 -3.96
CA ALA A 60 1.07 2.44 -2.64
C ALA A 60 2.07 2.76 -1.51
N ALA A 61 3.33 2.32 -1.66
CA ALA A 61 4.39 2.60 -0.69
C ALA A 61 4.70 4.10 -0.60
N GLU A 62 4.81 4.80 -1.73
CA GLU A 62 5.02 6.25 -1.79
C GLU A 62 3.86 7.01 -1.13
N GLY A 63 2.61 6.61 -1.45
CA GLY A 63 1.40 7.16 -0.84
C GLY A 63 1.39 7.01 0.67
N PHE A 64 1.64 5.79 1.17
CA PHE A 64 1.70 5.52 2.61
C PHE A 64 2.81 6.33 3.29
N ASN A 65 4.01 6.37 2.72
CA ASN A 65 5.14 7.17 3.25
C ASN A 65 4.83 8.67 3.27
N SER A 66 4.13 9.19 2.27
CA SER A 66 3.67 10.59 2.23
C SER A 66 2.71 10.90 3.37
N ILE A 67 1.72 10.04 3.59
CA ILE A 67 0.69 10.20 4.63
C ILE A 67 1.30 10.07 6.02
N VAL A 68 2.20 9.11 6.25
CA VAL A 68 2.93 8.97 7.53
C VAL A 68 3.72 10.23 7.84
N ARG A 69 4.45 10.80 6.87
CA ARG A 69 5.22 12.04 7.06
C ARG A 69 4.31 13.22 7.41
N LYS A 70 3.21 13.41 6.68
CA LYS A 70 2.24 14.49 6.92
C LYS A 70 1.56 14.34 8.29
N TYR A 71 1.13 13.13 8.63
CA TYR A 71 0.54 12.80 9.93
C TYR A 71 1.50 13.14 11.08
N LYS A 72 2.76 12.68 10.99
CA LYS A 72 3.79 12.98 12.00
C LYS A 72 4.00 14.48 12.16
N LYS A 73 4.11 15.22 11.05
CA LYS A 73 4.29 16.68 11.06
C LYS A 73 3.13 17.40 11.75
N ARG A 74 1.89 17.00 11.46
CA ARG A 74 0.69 17.56 12.12
C ARG A 74 0.74 17.29 13.63
N MET A 75 1.10 16.06 14.02
CA MET A 75 1.13 15.66 15.43
C MET A 75 2.26 16.27 16.23
N SER A 76 3.36 16.68 15.60
CA SER A 76 4.42 17.46 16.26
C SER A 76 4.14 18.96 16.34
N ALA A 77 3.14 19.45 15.59
CA ALA A 77 2.73 20.86 15.58
C ALA A 77 1.46 21.12 16.41
N SER A 78 0.90 20.05 17.01
CA SER A 78 -0.23 20.09 17.95
C SER A 78 0.33 20.06 19.37
#